data_AF-V9IL08-F1
#
_entry.id   AF-V9IL08-F1
#
_cell.length_a   1.000
_cell.length_b   1.000
_cell.length_c   1.000
_cell.angle_alpha   90.00
_cell.angle_beta   90.00
_cell.angle_gamma   90.00
#
_symmetry.space_group_name_H-M   'P 1'
#
loop_
_entity.id
_entity.type
_entity.pdbx_description
1 polymer ?
#
loop_
_entity_poly.entity_id
_entity_poly.type
_entity_poly.pdbx_seq_one_letter_code
_entity_poly.pdbx_strand_id
1 'polypeptide(L)'
;MTGNLPLWLQQIATVCPFLFPFETRQLLLYATSFDRDRALQRLLDSAPELSGSDSQERVTPRLERRKRTISRTDILKQAELVIQDLASSKALLEVQYVNEVGTGLGPTLEFYALVSQELQRADLDLWHGSSSPTETGYVNAPQGLFPMPISWSTKVSHLAKLKTKFKFLGKFMAKAIYDSRMLDLPFSLTFYRWLLGEEHMLTLADLAHVCPDVHRTLTRLQQVIRQKETIEKDQILRPHEKAQLIESLNLDGCLISDLGLVFELPGYENIELRKGGSEIPVTTYNLDQYIKLVVHWFLYEGVFRQMEAFREGFESVFPPSQLRLFFPEELEAVFCGHAQSGGQWDVKTLSECCRTDHGYTPDSRAIRFLFEVMSKYNSEEQRQFVQFVTGSPRLPVGGFKSLTPPLTIVRKTFDPSMKTDDFLPSVMTCVNYLKLPDYTTLEIMREKLRIAAQEGQHSFHLS
;
A
#
# COMPACT_ATOMS: atom_id res chain seq x y z
N MET A 1 -11.94 -24.37 -15.47
CA MET A 1 -11.27 -23.12 -15.90
C MET A 1 -9.92 -22.98 -15.21
N THR A 2 -9.85 -22.96 -13.88
CA THR A 2 -8.58 -23.02 -13.13
C THR A 2 -7.93 -24.40 -13.29
N GLY A 3 -6.79 -24.50 -13.98
CA GLY A 3 -6.03 -25.76 -14.17
C GLY A 3 -6.10 -26.41 -15.55
N ASN A 4 -7.00 -25.96 -16.44
CA ASN A 4 -7.02 -26.39 -17.86
C ASN A 4 -6.40 -25.34 -18.80
N LEU A 5 -5.83 -24.28 -18.24
CA LEU A 5 -5.10 -23.28 -19.00
C LEU A 5 -3.70 -23.82 -19.31
N PRO A 6 -3.22 -23.71 -20.56
CA PRO A 6 -1.88 -24.12 -20.89
C PRO A 6 -0.83 -23.44 -20.01
N LEU A 7 0.11 -24.22 -19.45
CA LEU A 7 1.18 -23.72 -18.58
C LEU A 7 2.01 -22.61 -19.24
N TRP A 8 2.13 -22.63 -20.57
CA TRP A 8 2.84 -21.60 -21.33
C TRP A 8 2.24 -20.21 -21.14
N LEU A 9 0.94 -20.07 -20.84
CA LEU A 9 0.33 -18.76 -20.61
C LEU A 9 0.93 -18.07 -19.38
N GLN A 10 1.04 -18.78 -18.26
CA GLN A 10 1.69 -18.25 -17.06
C GLN A 10 3.17 -17.97 -17.30
N GLN A 11 3.87 -18.85 -18.04
CA GLN A 11 5.29 -18.68 -18.35
C GLN A 11 5.53 -17.43 -19.20
N ILE A 12 4.79 -17.24 -20.29
CA ILE A 12 4.94 -16.05 -21.15
C ILE A 12 4.59 -14.79 -20.37
N ALA A 13 3.52 -14.79 -19.56
CA ALA A 13 3.16 -13.61 -18.79
C ALA A 13 4.15 -13.28 -17.66
N THR A 14 4.91 -14.27 -17.17
CA THR A 14 5.96 -14.06 -16.16
C THR A 14 7.30 -13.63 -16.79
N VAL A 15 7.67 -14.20 -17.93
CA VAL A 15 8.95 -13.90 -18.61
C VAL A 15 8.85 -12.63 -19.46
N CYS A 16 7.68 -12.41 -20.07
CA CYS A 16 7.39 -11.29 -20.95
C CYS A 16 6.10 -10.56 -20.51
N PRO A 17 6.02 -10.02 -19.27
CA PRO A 17 4.83 -9.34 -18.76
C PRO A 17 4.41 -8.15 -19.64
N PHE A 18 5.36 -7.49 -20.32
CA PHE A 18 5.11 -6.39 -21.24
C PHE A 18 4.22 -6.73 -22.45
N LEU A 19 4.02 -8.01 -22.77
CA LEU A 19 3.12 -8.44 -23.85
C LEU A 19 1.64 -8.30 -23.49
N PHE A 20 1.33 -8.13 -22.21
CA PHE A 20 -0.04 -8.11 -21.71
C PHE A 20 -0.32 -6.80 -20.94
N PRO A 21 -1.45 -6.12 -21.23
CA PRO A 21 -1.91 -5.03 -20.39
C PRO A 21 -2.07 -5.46 -18.92
N PHE A 22 -1.98 -4.49 -18.01
CA PHE A 22 -2.10 -4.73 -16.57
C PHE A 22 -3.38 -5.50 -16.21
N GLU A 23 -4.52 -5.11 -16.77
CA GLU A 23 -5.83 -5.72 -16.52
C GLU A 23 -5.86 -7.19 -16.99
N THR A 24 -5.20 -7.50 -18.10
CA THR A 24 -5.08 -8.89 -18.60
C THR A 24 -4.22 -9.73 -17.65
N ARG A 25 -3.13 -9.17 -17.12
CA ARG A 25 -2.27 -9.86 -16.15
C ARG A 25 -2.98 -10.06 -14.81
N GLN A 26 -3.79 -9.10 -14.37
CA GLN A 26 -4.69 -9.27 -13.22
C GLN A 26 -5.67 -10.42 -13.45
N LEU A 27 -6.35 -10.46 -14.59
CA LEU A 27 -7.27 -11.55 -14.92
C LEU A 27 -6.55 -12.91 -14.93
N LEU A 28 -5.34 -12.97 -15.50
CA LEU A 28 -4.54 -14.18 -15.56
C LEU A 28 -4.13 -14.66 -14.16
N LEU A 29 -3.72 -13.76 -13.26
CA LEU A 29 -3.46 -14.08 -11.86
C LEU A 29 -4.69 -14.75 -11.24
N TYR A 30 -5.87 -14.15 -11.37
CA TYR A 30 -7.11 -14.72 -10.82
C TYR A 30 -7.47 -16.07 -11.43
N ALA A 31 -7.30 -16.23 -12.74
CA ALA A 31 -7.68 -17.44 -13.45
C ALA A 31 -6.71 -18.62 -13.20
N THR A 32 -5.47 -18.35 -12.77
CA THR A 32 -4.42 -19.37 -12.69
C THR A 32 -3.87 -19.60 -11.29
N SER A 33 -3.92 -18.62 -10.40
CA SER A 33 -3.36 -18.69 -9.04
C SER A 33 -4.42 -18.96 -7.96
N PHE A 34 -5.71 -18.88 -8.29
CA PHE A 34 -6.82 -19.03 -7.32
C PHE A 34 -7.66 -20.29 -7.61
N ASP A 35 -8.47 -20.68 -6.63
CA ASP A 35 -9.43 -21.77 -6.80
C ASP A 35 -10.57 -21.39 -7.76
N ARG A 36 -11.27 -22.43 -8.22
CA ARG A 36 -12.35 -22.32 -9.22
C ARG A 36 -13.41 -21.31 -8.82
N ASP A 37 -13.85 -21.31 -7.56
CA ASP A 37 -14.95 -20.47 -7.11
C ASP A 37 -14.54 -18.99 -7.10
N ARG A 38 -13.31 -18.69 -6.67
CA ARG A 38 -12.77 -17.32 -6.71
C ARG A 38 -12.56 -16.81 -8.12
N ALA A 39 -11.97 -17.62 -8.99
CA ALA A 39 -11.77 -17.26 -10.39
C ALA A 39 -13.11 -17.02 -11.11
N LEU A 40 -14.12 -17.86 -10.82
CA LEU A 40 -15.46 -17.72 -11.38
C LEU A 40 -16.18 -16.48 -10.85
N GLN A 41 -16.08 -16.19 -9.55
CA GLN A 41 -16.63 -14.96 -8.97
C GLN A 41 -16.04 -13.73 -9.65
N ARG A 42 -14.71 -13.69 -9.83
CA ARG A 42 -14.04 -12.56 -10.47
C ARG A 42 -14.47 -12.37 -11.92
N LEU A 43 -14.67 -13.46 -12.65
CA LEU A 43 -15.14 -13.44 -14.04
C LEU A 43 -16.59 -12.95 -14.16
N LEU A 44 -17.46 -13.33 -13.21
CA LEU A 44 -18.83 -12.80 -13.15
C LEU A 44 -18.84 -11.31 -12.80
N ASP A 45 -17.99 -10.88 -11.87
CA ASP A 45 -17.87 -9.47 -11.47
C ASP A 45 -17.34 -8.59 -12.63
N SER A 46 -16.42 -9.10 -13.45
CA SER A 46 -15.82 -8.34 -14.56
C SER A 46 -16.68 -8.31 -15.82
N ALA A 47 -17.59 -9.26 -15.99
CA ALA A 47 -18.46 -9.38 -17.15
C ALA A 47 -19.92 -9.64 -16.71
N PRO A 48 -20.61 -8.63 -16.15
CA PRO A 48 -21.97 -8.78 -15.63
C PRO A 48 -23.00 -9.20 -16.68
N GLU A 49 -22.72 -9.00 -17.98
CA GLU A 49 -23.54 -9.52 -19.08
C GLU A 49 -23.61 -11.05 -19.10
N LEU A 50 -22.55 -11.72 -18.65
CA LEU A 50 -22.52 -13.18 -18.48
C LEU A 50 -23.45 -13.67 -17.36
N SER A 51 -24.04 -12.74 -16.58
CA SER A 51 -25.07 -13.00 -15.56
C SER A 51 -26.49 -12.98 -16.13
N GLY A 52 -26.71 -12.51 -17.36
CA GLY A 52 -28.04 -12.19 -17.90
C GLY A 52 -28.76 -13.28 -18.70
N SER A 53 -28.10 -14.35 -19.16
CA SER A 53 -28.73 -15.39 -20.00
C SER A 53 -29.13 -16.67 -19.25
N ASP A 54 -30.11 -17.41 -19.81
CA ASP A 54 -30.93 -18.51 -19.30
C ASP A 54 -30.36 -19.47 -18.23
N SER A 55 -31.20 -19.77 -17.24
CA SER A 55 -30.86 -20.24 -15.90
C SER A 55 -31.21 -21.71 -15.63
N GLN A 56 -30.49 -22.66 -16.24
CA GLN A 56 -30.56 -24.07 -15.81
C GLN A 56 -29.20 -24.78 -15.63
N GLU A 57 -28.09 -24.28 -16.20
CA GLU A 57 -26.75 -24.90 -16.07
C GLU A 57 -25.69 -24.01 -15.40
N ARG A 58 -26.07 -22.88 -14.77
CA ARG A 58 -25.08 -21.95 -14.21
C ARG A 58 -24.42 -22.50 -12.95
N VAL A 59 -23.09 -22.55 -12.98
CA VAL A 59 -22.26 -22.79 -11.81
C VAL A 59 -22.19 -21.47 -11.03
N THR A 60 -22.80 -21.41 -9.85
CA THR A 60 -22.63 -20.28 -8.93
C THR A 60 -21.40 -20.52 -8.07
N PRO A 61 -20.45 -19.57 -7.98
CA PRO A 61 -19.31 -19.71 -7.08
C PRO A 61 -19.76 -19.82 -5.62
N ARG A 62 -19.21 -20.78 -4.87
CA ARG A 62 -19.55 -21.02 -3.45
C ARG A 62 -18.34 -20.78 -2.56
N LEU A 63 -18.13 -19.52 -2.19
CA LEU A 63 -17.06 -19.15 -1.25
C LEU A 63 -17.51 -19.36 0.20
N GLU A 64 -16.81 -20.23 0.92
CA GLU A 64 -16.98 -20.37 2.38
C GLU A 64 -16.60 -19.04 3.05
N ARG A 65 -17.48 -18.54 3.93
CA ARG A 65 -17.22 -17.36 4.76
C ARG A 65 -17.03 -17.79 6.20
N ARG A 66 -16.00 -17.28 6.85
CA ARG A 66 -15.73 -17.49 8.28
C ARG A 66 -15.89 -16.19 9.02
N LYS A 67 -16.97 -16.15 9.81
CA LYS A 67 -17.28 -15.04 10.68
C LYS A 67 -16.33 -15.01 11.88
N ARG A 68 -15.83 -13.82 12.23
CA ARG A 68 -15.00 -13.56 13.41
C ARG A 68 -15.49 -12.29 14.11
N THR A 69 -15.65 -12.40 15.43
CA THR A 69 -16.02 -11.28 16.27
C THR A 69 -14.75 -10.60 16.78
N ILE A 70 -14.60 -9.30 16.53
CA ILE A 70 -13.37 -8.54 16.78
C ILE A 70 -13.69 -7.33 17.66
N SER A 71 -12.87 -7.06 18.67
CA SER A 71 -12.96 -5.81 19.42
C SER A 71 -12.21 -4.71 18.68
N ARG A 72 -12.76 -3.48 18.69
CA ARG A 72 -12.04 -2.29 18.21
C ARG A 72 -10.83 -1.97 19.11
N THR A 73 -10.88 -2.35 20.38
CA THR A 73 -9.74 -2.22 21.30
C THR A 73 -8.67 -3.25 20.96
N ASP A 74 -7.41 -2.81 20.87
CA ASP A 74 -6.26 -3.66 20.51
C ASP A 74 -6.44 -4.41 19.17
N ILE A 75 -7.02 -3.75 18.17
CA ILE A 75 -7.37 -4.36 16.89
C ILE A 75 -6.18 -5.06 16.20
N LEU A 76 -4.97 -4.52 16.32
CA LEU A 76 -3.77 -5.14 15.75
C LEU A 76 -3.50 -6.53 16.36
N LYS A 77 -3.64 -6.67 17.68
CA LYS A 77 -3.44 -7.95 18.37
C LYS A 77 -4.53 -8.96 18.02
N GLN A 78 -5.78 -8.49 17.88
CA GLN A 78 -6.88 -9.33 17.41
C GLN A 78 -6.64 -9.82 15.97
N ALA A 79 -6.17 -8.93 15.11
CA ALA A 79 -5.84 -9.24 13.73
C ALA A 79 -4.74 -10.29 13.61
N GLU A 80 -3.70 -10.21 14.45
CA GLU A 80 -2.63 -11.21 14.51
C GLU A 80 -3.17 -12.62 14.75
N LEU A 81 -4.10 -12.77 15.70
CA LEU A 81 -4.73 -14.06 16.01
C LEU A 81 -5.63 -14.54 14.86
N VAL A 82 -6.52 -13.66 14.37
CA VAL A 82 -7.49 -14.01 13.33
C VAL A 82 -6.81 -14.42 12.01
N ILE A 83 -5.80 -13.66 11.58
CA ILE A 83 -5.09 -13.94 10.33
C ILE A 83 -4.18 -15.17 10.49
N GLN A 84 -3.58 -15.37 11.66
CA GLN A 84 -2.81 -16.59 11.93
C GLN A 84 -3.69 -17.84 11.81
N ASP A 85 -4.91 -17.81 12.37
CA ASP A 85 -5.86 -18.93 12.31
C ASP A 85 -6.42 -19.17 10.90
N LEU A 86 -6.54 -18.10 10.10
CA LEU A 86 -7.09 -18.17 8.75
C LEU A 86 -6.03 -18.36 7.66
N ALA A 87 -4.74 -18.28 7.98
CA ALA A 87 -3.64 -18.36 7.01
C ALA A 87 -3.70 -19.64 6.14
N SER A 88 -4.03 -20.79 6.75
CA SER A 88 -4.17 -22.07 6.04
C SER A 88 -5.57 -22.29 5.45
N SER A 89 -6.51 -21.39 5.69
CA SER A 89 -7.91 -21.51 5.28
C SER A 89 -8.19 -20.75 3.99
N LYS A 90 -8.88 -21.41 3.06
CA LYS A 90 -9.41 -20.78 1.85
C LYS A 90 -10.69 -19.98 2.09
N ALA A 91 -11.25 -19.98 3.29
CA ALA A 91 -12.47 -19.24 3.59
C ALA A 91 -12.24 -17.72 3.60
N LEU A 92 -13.22 -16.94 3.11
CA LEU A 92 -13.25 -15.49 3.23
C LEU A 92 -13.44 -15.08 4.69
N LEU A 93 -12.67 -14.11 5.17
CA LEU A 93 -12.94 -13.48 6.46
C LEU A 93 -14.21 -12.62 6.37
N GLU A 94 -15.07 -12.74 7.38
CA GLU A 94 -16.18 -11.82 7.63
C GLU A 94 -16.09 -11.30 9.06
N VAL A 95 -16.04 -9.98 9.21
CA VAL A 95 -15.88 -9.33 10.52
C VAL A 95 -17.24 -8.91 11.09
N GLN A 96 -17.37 -9.12 12.40
CA GLN A 96 -18.37 -8.48 13.25
C GLN A 96 -17.65 -7.76 14.39
N TYR A 97 -17.98 -6.50 14.64
CA TYR A 97 -17.44 -5.81 15.81
C TYR A 97 -18.25 -6.12 17.08
N VAL A 98 -17.55 -6.24 18.21
CA VAL A 98 -18.19 -6.44 19.52
C VAL A 98 -19.14 -5.29 19.80
N ASN A 99 -20.36 -5.60 20.26
CA ASN A 99 -21.44 -4.63 20.55
C ASN A 99 -21.96 -3.86 19.32
N GLU A 100 -21.67 -4.33 18.11
CA GLU A 100 -22.21 -3.76 16.87
C GLU A 100 -23.11 -4.77 16.13
N VAL A 101 -24.19 -4.25 15.55
CA VAL A 101 -25.21 -5.04 14.85
C VAL A 101 -24.76 -5.43 13.44
N GLY A 102 -23.82 -4.68 12.85
CA GLY A 102 -23.35 -4.86 11.48
C GLY A 102 -22.32 -5.98 11.30
N THR A 103 -22.53 -6.82 10.29
CA THR A 103 -21.55 -7.80 9.78
C THR A 103 -21.53 -7.78 8.25
N GLY A 104 -20.51 -8.39 7.64
CA GLY A 104 -20.42 -8.50 6.19
C GLY A 104 -19.27 -7.69 5.60
N LEU A 105 -19.43 -7.24 4.35
CA LEU A 105 -18.34 -6.64 3.59
C LEU A 105 -17.84 -5.31 4.18
N GLY A 106 -18.74 -4.42 4.59
CA GLY A 106 -18.40 -3.11 5.16
C GLY A 106 -17.49 -3.20 6.39
N PRO A 107 -17.93 -3.87 7.47
CA PRO A 107 -17.09 -4.09 8.65
C PRO A 107 -15.78 -4.84 8.34
N THR A 108 -15.80 -5.75 7.35
CA THR A 108 -14.58 -6.44 6.93
C THR A 108 -13.59 -5.49 6.23
N LEU A 109 -14.05 -4.60 5.35
CA LEU A 109 -13.19 -3.62 4.69
C LEU A 109 -12.59 -2.64 5.70
N GLU A 110 -13.39 -2.21 6.67
CA GLU A 110 -12.93 -1.36 7.75
C GLU A 110 -11.85 -2.06 8.59
N PHE A 111 -12.03 -3.34 8.91
CA PHE A 111 -11.00 -4.12 9.61
C PHE A 111 -9.65 -4.09 8.88
N TYR A 112 -9.64 -4.30 7.55
CA TYR A 112 -8.41 -4.22 6.78
C TYR A 112 -7.80 -2.80 6.79
N ALA A 113 -8.63 -1.77 6.72
CA ALA A 113 -8.19 -0.38 6.80
C ALA A 113 -7.57 -0.03 8.16
N LEU A 114 -8.24 -0.37 9.27
CA LEU A 114 -7.77 -0.10 10.63
C LEU A 114 -6.48 -0.87 10.95
N VAL A 115 -6.38 -2.14 10.54
CA VAL A 115 -5.16 -2.92 10.74
C VAL A 115 -4.00 -2.36 9.92
N SER A 116 -4.27 -1.88 8.69
CA SER A 116 -3.28 -1.18 7.86
C SER A 116 -2.79 0.09 8.54
N GLN A 117 -3.68 0.85 9.17
CA GLN A 117 -3.32 2.05 9.94
C GLN A 117 -2.49 1.70 11.19
N GLU A 118 -2.93 0.72 12.00
CA GLU A 118 -2.20 0.31 13.21
C GLU A 118 -0.80 -0.21 12.91
N LEU A 119 -0.60 -0.89 11.77
CA LEU A 119 0.72 -1.33 11.33
C LEU A 119 1.68 -0.17 11.04
N GLN A 120 1.18 1.05 10.82
CA GLN A 120 1.97 2.27 10.57
C GLN A 120 2.29 3.07 11.82
N ARG A 121 1.96 2.57 13.02
CA ARG A 121 2.32 3.24 14.26
C ARG A 121 3.83 3.30 14.44
N ALA A 122 4.33 4.46 14.86
CA ALA A 122 5.76 4.69 15.02
C ALA A 122 6.38 3.86 16.16
N ASP A 123 5.62 3.63 17.25
CA ASP A 123 6.06 2.88 18.43
C ASP A 123 6.27 1.38 18.21
N LEU A 124 5.92 0.88 17.02
CA LEU A 124 6.20 -0.51 16.62
C LEU A 124 7.63 -0.68 16.08
N ASP A 125 8.35 0.41 15.81
CA ASP A 125 9.72 0.41 15.26
C ASP A 125 9.88 -0.42 13.97
N LEU A 126 8.82 -0.52 13.16
CA LEU A 126 8.83 -1.33 11.94
C LEU A 126 9.47 -0.61 10.76
N TRP A 127 9.28 0.71 10.67
CA TRP A 127 9.50 1.45 9.42
C TRP A 127 10.61 2.48 9.56
N HIS A 128 11.32 2.73 8.46
CA HIS A 128 12.18 3.90 8.33
C HIS A 128 11.35 5.17 8.60
N GLY A 129 11.90 6.10 9.37
CA GLY A 129 11.20 7.32 9.79
C GLY A 129 10.38 7.23 11.07
N SER A 130 10.33 6.08 11.77
CA SER A 130 9.63 5.96 13.07
C SER A 130 10.13 6.93 14.14
N SER A 131 11.35 7.45 14.04
CA SER A 131 11.91 8.45 14.96
C SER A 131 11.30 9.85 14.81
N SER A 132 10.55 10.10 13.73
CA SER A 132 9.92 11.39 13.46
C SER A 132 8.43 11.20 13.16
N PRO A 133 7.65 10.77 14.16
CA PRO A 133 6.23 10.52 13.99
C PRO A 133 5.46 11.80 13.70
N THR A 134 4.31 11.62 13.05
CA THR A 134 3.26 12.63 12.96
C THR A 134 2.68 12.93 14.36
N GLU A 135 1.94 14.03 14.47
CA GLU A 135 1.24 14.42 15.73
C GLU A 135 0.30 13.33 16.25
N THR A 136 -0.20 12.46 15.36
CA THR A 136 -1.11 11.35 15.68
C THR A 136 -0.39 10.04 16.03
N GLY A 137 0.95 10.03 16.07
CA GLY A 137 1.75 8.87 16.49
C GLY A 137 2.06 7.84 15.38
N TYR A 138 1.75 8.18 14.13
CA TYR A 138 2.03 7.32 12.97
C TYR A 138 3.28 7.77 12.21
N VAL A 139 3.92 6.85 11.50
CA VAL A 139 5.12 7.11 10.70
C VAL A 139 4.81 8.04 9.53
N ASN A 140 5.67 9.02 9.29
CA ASN A 140 5.64 9.83 8.08
C ASN A 140 6.55 9.21 7.01
N ALA A 141 5.97 8.56 6.00
CA ALA A 141 6.70 7.85 4.96
C ALA A 141 6.33 8.37 3.56
N PRO A 142 6.85 9.55 3.14
CA PRO A 142 6.47 10.17 1.86
C PRO A 142 6.91 9.36 0.62
N GLN A 143 7.92 8.50 0.76
CA GLN A 143 8.38 7.59 -0.29
C GLN A 143 7.76 6.19 -0.18
N GLY A 144 6.81 6.02 0.74
CA GLY A 144 6.25 4.75 1.12
C GLY A 144 7.04 4.03 2.21
N LEU A 145 6.38 3.06 2.83
CA LEU A 145 6.89 2.26 3.93
C LEU A 145 8.04 1.36 3.46
N PHE A 146 9.13 1.37 4.20
CA PHE A 146 10.26 0.45 4.05
C PHE A 146 10.78 0.08 5.44
N PRO A 147 11.21 -1.18 5.69
CA PRO A 147 11.63 -1.60 7.01
C PRO A 147 12.78 -0.74 7.55
N MET A 148 12.75 -0.49 8.85
CA MET A 148 13.89 0.11 9.53
C MET A 148 15.08 -0.87 9.52
N PRO A 149 16.29 -0.45 9.12
CA PRO A 149 17.51 -1.24 9.29
C PRO A 149 17.75 -1.58 10.77
N ILE A 150 18.13 -2.83 11.05
CA ILE A 150 18.47 -3.30 12.40
C ILE A 150 19.96 -3.58 12.55
N SER A 151 20.51 -3.21 13.70
CA SER A 151 21.90 -3.53 14.05
C SER A 151 22.07 -5.02 14.34
N TRP A 152 23.25 -5.58 14.07
CA TRP A 152 23.59 -6.94 14.51
C TRP A 152 23.54 -7.11 16.04
N SER A 153 23.73 -6.03 16.80
CA SER A 153 23.68 -6.01 18.26
C SER A 153 22.26 -5.94 18.84
N THR A 154 21.23 -5.91 17.98
CA THR A 154 19.82 -5.84 18.41
C THR A 154 19.48 -6.99 19.36
N LYS A 155 18.87 -6.65 20.51
CA LYS A 155 18.45 -7.63 21.53
C LYS A 155 17.56 -8.71 20.90
N VAL A 156 17.86 -9.97 21.20
CA VAL A 156 17.14 -11.15 20.65
C VAL A 156 15.63 -11.06 20.87
N SER A 157 15.19 -10.59 22.04
CA SER A 157 13.77 -10.43 22.36
C SER A 157 13.07 -9.37 21.50
N HIS A 158 13.74 -8.25 21.19
CA HIS A 158 13.21 -7.21 20.32
C HIS A 158 13.19 -7.69 18.86
N LEU A 159 14.27 -8.33 18.39
CA LEU A 159 14.32 -8.94 17.07
C LEU A 159 13.20 -9.98 16.86
N ALA A 160 12.92 -10.82 17.85
CA ALA A 160 11.83 -11.79 17.78
C ALA A 160 10.46 -11.11 17.64
N LYS A 161 10.23 -9.97 18.33
CA LYS A 161 9.01 -9.17 18.19
C LYS A 161 8.89 -8.61 16.78
N LEU A 162 9.94 -7.99 16.24
CA LEU A 162 9.96 -7.45 14.88
C LEU A 162 9.66 -8.55 13.85
N LYS A 163 10.38 -9.68 13.91
CA LYS A 163 10.13 -10.81 13.01
C LYS A 163 8.69 -11.32 13.09
N THR A 164 8.09 -11.35 14.28
CA THR A 164 6.69 -11.75 14.46
C THR A 164 5.75 -10.78 13.75
N LYS A 165 5.97 -9.46 13.87
CA LYS A 165 5.20 -8.43 13.18
C LYS A 165 5.33 -8.52 11.67
N PHE A 166 6.54 -8.68 11.14
CA PHE A 166 6.78 -8.84 9.70
C PHE A 166 6.17 -10.13 9.15
N LYS A 167 6.26 -11.24 9.89
CA LYS A 167 5.60 -12.50 9.52
C LYS A 167 4.08 -12.37 9.49
N PHE A 168 3.50 -11.67 10.47
CA PHE A 168 2.09 -11.32 10.45
C PHE A 168 1.74 -10.47 9.22
N LEU A 169 2.52 -9.42 8.95
CA LEU A 169 2.32 -8.56 7.78
C LEU A 169 2.32 -9.36 6.47
N GLY A 170 3.25 -10.31 6.32
CA GLY A 170 3.28 -11.21 5.16
C GLY A 170 1.99 -11.98 4.98
N LYS A 171 1.51 -12.62 6.06
CA LYS A 171 0.22 -13.34 6.04
C LYS A 171 -0.95 -12.42 5.74
N PHE A 172 -0.97 -11.24 6.34
CA PHE A 172 -2.03 -10.25 6.15
C PHE A 172 -2.10 -9.77 4.70
N MET A 173 -0.96 -9.44 4.09
CA MET A 173 -0.85 -9.07 2.68
C MET A 173 -1.27 -10.19 1.72
N ALA A 174 -0.78 -11.40 1.95
CA ALA A 174 -1.15 -12.56 1.14
C ALA A 174 -2.64 -12.88 1.27
N LYS A 175 -3.20 -12.79 2.49
CA LYS A 175 -4.62 -13.01 2.74
C LYS A 175 -5.50 -11.94 2.10
N ALA A 176 -5.04 -10.68 2.09
CA ALA A 176 -5.74 -9.59 1.41
C ALA A 176 -5.85 -9.83 -0.10
N ILE A 177 -4.77 -10.27 -0.76
CA ILE A 177 -4.84 -10.72 -2.17
C ILE A 177 -5.85 -11.85 -2.31
N TYR A 178 -5.74 -12.87 -1.46
CA TYR A 178 -6.60 -14.05 -1.54
C TYR A 178 -8.08 -13.66 -1.46
N ASP A 179 -8.43 -12.80 -0.50
CA ASP A 179 -9.78 -12.33 -0.24
C ASP A 179 -10.23 -11.16 -1.14
N SER A 180 -9.37 -10.68 -2.05
CA SER A 180 -9.62 -9.49 -2.87
C SER A 180 -10.00 -8.28 -2.00
N ARG A 181 -9.13 -7.96 -1.06
CA ARG A 181 -9.23 -6.84 -0.13
C ARG A 181 -8.03 -5.94 -0.33
N MET A 182 -8.29 -4.63 -0.29
CA MET A 182 -7.24 -3.62 -0.41
C MET A 182 -6.64 -3.32 0.94
N LEU A 183 -5.35 -3.01 0.94
CA LEU A 183 -4.60 -2.58 2.10
C LEU A 183 -4.19 -1.13 1.95
N ASP A 184 -4.37 -0.34 3.00
CA ASP A 184 -3.93 1.04 3.01
C ASP A 184 -2.52 1.15 3.58
N LEU A 185 -1.60 0.40 2.96
CA LEU A 185 -0.19 0.31 3.32
C LEU A 185 0.64 0.75 2.10
N PRO A 186 0.95 2.05 1.98
CA PRO A 186 1.71 2.56 0.84
C PRO A 186 3.17 2.14 0.97
N PHE A 187 3.54 0.96 0.47
CA PHE A 187 4.94 0.52 0.49
C PHE A 187 5.79 1.25 -0.55
N SER A 188 7.07 1.42 -0.24
CA SER A 188 8.04 1.92 -1.22
C SER A 188 8.19 0.95 -2.40
N LEU A 189 8.60 1.47 -3.56
CA LEU A 189 8.91 0.65 -4.73
C LEU A 189 9.95 -0.44 -4.39
N THR A 190 10.96 -0.08 -3.60
CA THR A 190 12.00 -0.99 -3.12
C THR A 190 11.46 -2.17 -2.31
N PHE A 191 10.41 -1.96 -1.51
CA PHE A 191 9.75 -3.05 -0.79
C PHE A 191 9.08 -4.04 -1.75
N TYR A 192 8.42 -3.54 -2.80
CA TYR A 192 7.81 -4.38 -3.83
C TYR A 192 8.83 -5.17 -4.64
N ARG A 193 10.01 -4.58 -4.94
CA ARG A 193 11.13 -5.32 -5.55
C ARG A 193 11.62 -6.47 -4.66
N TRP A 194 11.71 -6.24 -3.35
CA TRP A 194 11.99 -7.29 -2.36
C TRP A 194 10.93 -8.42 -2.35
N LEU A 195 9.64 -8.06 -2.44
CA LEU A 195 8.56 -9.05 -2.50
C LEU A 195 8.65 -9.91 -3.76
N LEU A 196 9.13 -9.35 -4.88
CA LEU A 196 9.35 -10.05 -6.15
C LEU A 196 10.65 -10.87 -6.21
N GLY A 197 11.48 -10.83 -5.17
CA GLY A 197 12.76 -11.57 -5.13
C GLY A 197 13.91 -10.86 -5.84
N GLU A 198 13.81 -9.54 -6.04
CA GLU A 198 14.81 -8.73 -6.75
C GLU A 198 15.82 -8.04 -5.82
N GLU A 199 15.92 -8.44 -4.56
CA GLU A 199 16.77 -7.78 -3.56
C GLU A 199 18.25 -7.70 -3.93
N HIS A 200 18.73 -8.66 -4.71
CA HIS A 200 20.11 -8.72 -5.21
C HIS A 200 20.38 -7.77 -6.40
N MET A 201 19.31 -7.21 -7.00
CA MET A 201 19.36 -6.24 -8.09
C MET A 201 19.18 -4.79 -7.60
N LEU A 202 19.06 -4.59 -6.28
CA LEU A 202 18.91 -3.26 -5.70
C LEU A 202 20.24 -2.50 -5.77
N THR A 203 20.13 -1.22 -6.09
CA THR A 203 21.27 -0.33 -6.34
C THR A 203 21.09 1.00 -5.61
N LEU A 204 22.07 1.91 -5.78
CA LEU A 204 21.96 3.27 -5.29
C LEU A 204 20.68 4.00 -5.79
N ALA A 205 20.18 3.67 -6.99
CA ALA A 205 18.97 4.28 -7.53
C ALA A 205 17.74 3.94 -6.67
N ASP A 206 17.64 2.71 -6.18
CA ASP A 206 16.53 2.24 -5.35
C ASP A 206 16.48 2.92 -3.97
N LEU A 207 17.63 3.43 -3.49
CA LEU A 207 17.69 4.21 -2.26
C LEU A 207 16.89 5.51 -2.36
N ALA A 208 16.66 6.05 -3.57
CA ALA A 208 15.81 7.22 -3.77
C ALA A 208 14.36 6.99 -3.32
N HIS A 209 13.89 5.74 -3.38
CA HIS A 209 12.54 5.35 -2.94
C HIS A 209 12.46 4.99 -1.44
N VAL A 210 13.57 5.12 -0.70
CA VAL A 210 13.63 4.81 0.74
C VAL A 210 14.11 6.03 1.52
N CYS A 211 15.25 6.58 1.16
CA CYS A 211 15.87 7.72 1.82
C CYS A 211 16.48 8.69 0.78
N PRO A 212 15.67 9.60 0.20
CA PRO A 212 16.09 10.52 -0.87
C PRO A 212 17.29 11.39 -0.50
N ASP A 213 17.38 11.82 0.76
CA ASP A 213 18.46 12.70 1.22
C ASP A 213 19.81 11.98 1.24
N VAL A 214 19.84 10.73 1.73
CA VAL A 214 21.04 9.88 1.67
C VAL A 214 21.39 9.55 0.22
N HIS A 215 20.39 9.19 -0.61
CA HIS A 215 20.60 8.96 -2.04
C HIS A 215 21.26 10.16 -2.74
N ARG A 216 20.77 11.38 -2.48
CA ARG A 216 21.33 12.63 -3.05
C ARG A 216 22.79 12.80 -2.64
N THR A 217 23.11 12.63 -1.36
CA THR A 217 24.49 12.75 -0.87
C THR A 217 25.42 11.70 -1.47
N LEU A 218 25.02 10.43 -1.47
CA LEU A 218 25.82 9.34 -2.04
C LEU A 218 26.02 9.48 -3.55
N THR A 219 25.01 9.97 -4.29
CA THR A 219 25.13 10.23 -5.73
C THR A 219 26.23 11.26 -6.02
N ARG A 220 26.36 12.29 -5.18
CA ARG A 220 27.42 13.30 -5.31
C ARG A 220 28.79 12.74 -4.95
N LEU A 221 28.87 11.93 -3.89
CA LEU A 221 30.10 11.20 -3.55
C LEU A 221 30.51 10.22 -4.66
N GLN A 222 29.55 9.61 -5.36
CA GLN A 222 29.84 8.76 -6.52
C GLN A 222 30.43 9.56 -7.70
N GLN A 223 30.06 10.84 -7.87
CA GLN A 223 30.70 11.71 -8.85
C GLN A 223 32.19 11.94 -8.53
N VAL A 224 32.53 12.08 -7.24
CA VAL A 224 33.93 12.18 -6.79
C VAL A 224 34.72 10.91 -7.13
N ILE A 225 34.12 9.72 -6.95
CA ILE A 225 34.75 8.46 -7.38
C ILE A 225 34.98 8.43 -8.89
N ARG A 226 34.02 8.88 -9.70
CA ARG A 226 34.20 8.92 -11.16
C ARG A 226 35.33 9.87 -11.57
N GLN A 227 35.49 11.00 -10.89
CA GLN A 227 36.62 11.91 -11.10
C GLN A 227 37.94 11.23 -10.74
N LYS A 228 38.01 10.56 -9.59
CA LYS A 228 39.17 9.75 -9.18
C LYS A 228 39.54 8.71 -10.24
N GLU A 229 38.58 7.92 -10.71
CA GLU A 229 38.83 6.90 -11.74
C GLU A 229 39.34 7.51 -13.05
N THR A 230 38.86 8.71 -13.40
CA THR A 230 39.31 9.44 -14.60
C THR A 230 40.79 9.83 -14.46
N ILE A 231 41.19 10.35 -13.29
CA ILE A 231 42.58 10.70 -12.98
C ILE A 231 43.47 9.44 -12.99
N GLU A 232 42.99 8.33 -12.42
CA GLU A 232 43.73 7.07 -12.37
C GLU A 232 43.98 6.49 -13.77
N LYS A 233 42.97 6.56 -14.66
CA LYS A 233 43.04 6.06 -16.04
C LYS A 233 43.81 6.97 -16.99
N ASP A 234 44.05 8.22 -16.62
CA ASP A 234 44.81 9.18 -17.44
C ASP A 234 46.25 8.68 -17.68
N GLN A 235 46.64 8.52 -18.94
CA GLN A 235 47.97 8.02 -19.31
C GLN A 235 49.05 9.11 -19.36
N ILE A 236 48.66 10.38 -19.33
CA ILE A 236 49.55 11.55 -19.44
C ILE A 236 50.12 11.90 -18.05
N LEU A 237 49.30 11.78 -17.00
CA LEU A 237 49.68 12.18 -15.64
C LEU A 237 50.70 11.23 -15.02
N ARG A 238 51.73 11.81 -14.38
CA ARG A 238 52.72 11.04 -13.61
C ARG A 238 52.10 10.54 -12.29
N PRO A 239 52.61 9.45 -11.69
CA PRO A 239 52.05 8.89 -10.46
C PRO A 239 51.91 9.90 -9.31
N HIS A 240 52.88 10.82 -9.14
CA HIS A 240 52.82 11.84 -8.09
C HIS A 240 51.76 12.90 -8.35
N GLU A 241 51.58 13.32 -9.61
CA GLU A 241 50.54 14.28 -10.01
C GLU A 241 49.14 13.68 -9.80
N LYS A 242 48.97 12.38 -10.11
CA LYS A 242 47.74 11.65 -9.82
C LYS A 242 47.42 11.64 -8.32
N ALA A 243 48.40 11.32 -7.48
CA ALA A 243 48.20 11.30 -6.03
C ALA A 243 47.75 12.67 -5.49
N GLN A 244 48.40 13.75 -5.90
CA GLN A 244 48.03 15.12 -5.50
C GLN A 244 46.61 15.49 -5.95
N LEU A 245 46.24 15.18 -7.20
CA LEU A 245 44.89 15.46 -7.70
C LEU A 245 43.84 14.66 -6.95
N ILE A 246 44.10 13.38 -6.66
CA ILE A 246 43.19 12.51 -5.89
C ILE A 246 43.02 13.02 -4.45
N GLU A 247 44.09 13.50 -3.81
CA GLU A 247 44.03 14.09 -2.47
C GLU A 247 43.26 15.43 -2.45
N SER A 248 43.26 16.17 -3.56
CA SER A 248 42.52 17.44 -3.69
C SER A 248 41.02 17.29 -3.99
N LEU A 249 40.55 16.06 -4.24
CA LEU A 249 39.14 15.79 -4.52
C LEU A 249 38.28 16.16 -3.32
N ASN A 250 37.19 16.86 -3.60
CA ASN A 250 36.31 17.45 -2.60
C ASN A 250 34.84 17.32 -2.98
N LEU A 251 33.98 17.47 -1.98
CA LEU A 251 32.54 17.63 -2.14
C LEU A 251 32.20 19.06 -1.67
N ASP A 252 31.73 19.92 -2.58
CA ASP A 252 31.41 21.33 -2.30
C ASP A 252 32.54 22.15 -1.68
N GLY A 253 33.79 21.90 -2.11
CA GLY A 253 34.96 22.58 -1.55
C GLY A 253 35.46 22.01 -0.22
N CYS A 254 34.82 20.98 0.33
CA CYS A 254 35.29 20.26 1.51
C CYS A 254 35.98 18.94 1.12
N LEU A 255 37.22 18.71 1.58
CA LEU A 255 37.94 17.47 1.30
C LEU A 255 37.17 16.28 1.87
N ILE A 256 37.24 15.13 1.19
CA ILE A 256 36.49 13.94 1.63
C ILE A 256 36.88 13.49 3.04
N SER A 257 38.16 13.62 3.42
CA SER A 257 38.65 13.36 4.78
C SER A 257 38.06 14.28 5.84
N ASP A 258 37.69 15.50 5.45
CA ASP A 258 37.27 16.57 6.35
C ASP A 258 35.75 16.55 6.57
N LEU A 259 35.02 15.72 5.81
CA LEU A 259 33.58 15.49 6.01
C LEU A 259 33.27 14.77 7.33
N GLY A 260 34.26 14.20 8.01
CA GLY A 260 34.07 13.49 9.28
C GLY A 260 33.24 12.21 9.15
N LEU A 261 33.12 11.66 7.94
CA LEU A 261 32.40 10.42 7.69
C LEU A 261 33.18 9.23 8.22
N VAL A 262 32.48 8.29 8.84
CA VAL A 262 32.99 6.99 9.29
C VAL A 262 32.14 5.87 8.69
N PHE A 263 32.54 4.61 8.85
CA PHE A 263 31.79 3.46 8.34
C PHE A 263 30.59 3.10 9.24
N GLU A 264 29.70 4.07 9.42
CA GLU A 264 28.40 3.94 10.09
C GLU A 264 27.27 4.26 9.10
N LEU A 265 26.11 3.66 9.33
CA LEU A 265 24.94 3.89 8.51
C LEU A 265 24.36 5.29 8.77
N PRO A 266 24.25 6.17 7.76
CA PRO A 266 23.69 7.52 7.95
C PRO A 266 22.31 7.50 8.61
N GLY A 267 22.16 8.26 9.69
CA GLY A 267 20.91 8.31 10.47
C GLY A 267 20.74 7.18 11.50
N TYR A 268 21.70 6.26 11.61
CA TYR A 268 21.69 5.12 12.52
C TYR A 268 23.06 4.92 13.18
N GLU A 269 23.34 5.72 14.21
CA GLU A 269 24.64 5.76 14.93
C GLU A 269 25.03 4.41 15.55
N ASN A 270 24.10 3.48 15.73
CA ASN A 270 24.34 2.16 16.31
C ASN A 270 24.56 1.04 15.26
N ILE A 271 24.67 1.39 13.98
CA ILE A 271 24.85 0.43 12.88
C ILE A 271 26.20 0.69 12.20
N GLU A 272 27.21 -0.06 12.62
CA GLU A 272 28.49 -0.12 11.92
C GLU A 272 28.36 -0.90 10.61
N LEU A 273 28.88 -0.35 9.52
CA LEU A 273 28.83 -0.95 8.20
C LEU A 273 29.81 -2.13 8.03
N ARG A 274 30.85 -2.14 8.85
CA ARG A 274 31.92 -3.15 8.95
C ARG A 274 32.45 -3.14 10.38
N LYS A 275 33.14 -4.20 10.79
CA LYS A 275 33.72 -4.32 12.14
C LYS A 275 34.62 -3.12 12.48
N GLY A 276 34.30 -2.41 13.56
CA GLY A 276 35.02 -1.23 14.01
C GLY A 276 34.84 -0.04 13.07
N GLY A 277 33.72 0.01 12.35
CA GLY A 277 33.46 1.01 11.30
C GLY A 277 33.37 2.43 11.84
N SER A 278 32.91 2.59 13.08
CA SER A 278 32.87 3.83 13.84
C SER A 278 34.23 4.53 13.95
N GLU A 279 35.32 3.77 14.02
CA GLU A 279 36.69 4.27 14.18
C GLU A 279 37.46 4.42 12.86
N ILE A 280 36.83 4.10 11.73
CA ILE A 280 37.48 4.10 10.42
C ILE A 280 37.01 5.32 9.63
N PRO A 281 37.85 6.35 9.45
CA PRO A 281 37.48 7.52 8.67
C PRO A 281 37.35 7.17 7.18
N VAL A 282 36.37 7.80 6.54
CA VAL A 282 36.18 7.74 5.10
C VAL A 282 37.11 8.74 4.42
N THR A 283 37.81 8.27 3.40
CA THR A 283 38.78 9.00 2.58
C THR A 283 38.50 8.75 1.11
N THR A 284 39.15 9.49 0.22
CA THR A 284 39.06 9.27 -1.24
C THR A 284 39.47 7.85 -1.65
N TYR A 285 40.27 7.15 -0.84
CA TYR A 285 40.72 5.79 -1.12
C TYR A 285 39.68 4.71 -0.80
N ASN A 286 38.88 4.90 0.25
CA ASN A 286 37.88 3.92 0.71
C ASN A 286 36.43 4.37 0.47
N LEU A 287 36.21 5.53 -0.15
CA LEU A 287 34.88 6.11 -0.43
C LEU A 287 33.97 5.16 -1.21
N ASP A 288 34.50 4.45 -2.20
CA ASP A 288 33.74 3.45 -2.97
C ASP A 288 33.18 2.33 -2.08
N GLN A 289 33.99 1.86 -1.13
CA GLN A 289 33.56 0.85 -0.16
C GLN A 289 32.47 1.41 0.76
N TYR A 290 32.61 2.66 1.21
CA TYR A 290 31.62 3.33 2.04
C TYR A 290 30.26 3.39 1.33
N ILE A 291 30.20 3.92 0.10
CA ILE A 291 28.94 4.01 -0.67
C ILE A 291 28.31 2.62 -0.86
N LYS A 292 29.10 1.62 -1.27
CA LYS A 292 28.61 0.25 -1.47
C LYS A 292 28.01 -0.33 -0.19
N LEU A 293 28.70 -0.15 0.94
CA LEU A 293 28.22 -0.66 2.22
C LEU A 293 26.98 0.09 2.72
N VAL A 294 26.90 1.41 2.56
CA VAL A 294 25.69 2.18 2.93
C VAL A 294 24.48 1.67 2.15
N VAL A 295 24.62 1.52 0.82
CA VAL A 295 23.53 0.98 -0.02
C VAL A 295 23.16 -0.45 0.39
N HIS A 296 24.17 -1.32 0.58
CA HIS A 296 23.95 -2.71 1.01
C HIS A 296 23.22 -2.80 2.35
N TRP A 297 23.58 -1.96 3.32
CA TRP A 297 22.95 -1.97 4.65
C TRP A 297 21.54 -1.39 4.67
N PHE A 298 21.30 -0.30 3.94
CA PHE A 298 19.94 0.25 3.81
C PHE A 298 19.01 -0.72 3.12
N LEU A 299 19.44 -1.29 1.99
CA LEU A 299 18.53 -2.00 1.08
C LEU A 299 18.53 -3.52 1.29
N TYR A 300 19.58 -4.09 1.91
CA TYR A 300 19.72 -5.53 2.07
C TYR A 300 20.03 -5.98 3.50
N GLU A 301 21.27 -5.82 3.97
CA GLU A 301 21.75 -6.45 5.22
C GLU A 301 20.93 -6.03 6.43
N GLY A 302 20.64 -4.73 6.56
CA GLY A 302 19.94 -4.17 7.70
C GLY A 302 18.46 -4.57 7.76
N VAL A 303 17.86 -5.01 6.66
CA VAL A 303 16.43 -5.36 6.58
C VAL A 303 16.18 -6.85 6.36
N PHE A 304 17.24 -7.61 6.05
CA PHE A 304 17.17 -9.02 5.63
C PHE A 304 16.34 -9.88 6.59
N ARG A 305 16.57 -9.77 7.91
CA ARG A 305 15.91 -10.64 8.90
C ARG A 305 14.40 -10.36 9.00
N GLN A 306 13.99 -9.10 8.82
CA GLN A 306 12.60 -8.67 8.80
C GLN A 306 11.94 -9.12 7.50
N MET A 307 12.59 -8.87 6.36
CA MET A 307 12.06 -9.20 5.04
C MET A 307 11.93 -10.70 4.81
N GLU A 308 12.85 -11.52 5.33
CA GLU A 308 12.72 -12.97 5.30
C GLU A 308 11.55 -13.47 6.17
N ALA A 309 11.34 -12.86 7.34
CA ALA A 309 10.17 -13.20 8.17
C ALA A 309 8.86 -12.82 7.47
N PHE A 310 8.83 -11.67 6.79
CA PHE A 310 7.73 -11.25 5.94
C PHE A 310 7.48 -12.22 4.79
N ARG A 311 8.52 -12.61 4.04
CA ARG A 311 8.45 -13.57 2.94
C ARG A 311 7.93 -14.92 3.42
N GLU A 312 8.42 -15.44 4.55
CA GLU A 312 7.93 -16.68 5.17
C GLU A 312 6.43 -16.57 5.51
N GLY A 313 6.01 -15.44 6.08
CA GLY A 313 4.61 -15.17 6.37
C GLY A 313 3.74 -15.16 5.11
N PHE A 314 4.18 -14.45 4.08
CA PHE A 314 3.47 -14.31 2.82
C PHE A 314 3.33 -15.66 2.10
N GLU A 315 4.45 -16.37 1.93
CA GLU A 315 4.51 -17.65 1.23
C GLU A 315 3.68 -18.75 1.91
N SER A 316 3.48 -18.66 3.23
CA SER A 316 2.60 -19.59 3.96
C SER A 316 1.11 -19.50 3.56
N VAL A 317 0.71 -18.45 2.82
CA VAL A 317 -0.67 -18.20 2.39
C VAL A 317 -0.77 -18.09 0.86
N PHE A 318 0.14 -17.37 0.21
CA PHE A 318 0.13 -17.13 -1.23
C PHE A 318 1.55 -17.20 -1.81
N PRO A 319 1.82 -17.96 -2.89
CA PRO A 319 3.17 -18.07 -3.44
C PRO A 319 3.62 -16.73 -4.08
N PRO A 320 4.71 -16.09 -3.61
CA PRO A 320 5.18 -14.81 -4.16
C PRO A 320 5.51 -14.86 -5.65
N SER A 321 5.93 -16.02 -6.16
CA SER A 321 6.25 -16.23 -7.58
C SER A 321 5.08 -15.93 -8.52
N GLN A 322 3.83 -16.03 -8.05
CA GLN A 322 2.64 -15.68 -8.84
C GLN A 322 2.53 -14.18 -9.08
N LEU A 323 3.14 -13.34 -8.23
CA LEU A 323 3.15 -11.88 -8.40
C LEU A 323 4.13 -11.41 -9.47
N ARG A 324 5.04 -12.26 -9.95
CA ARG A 324 5.98 -11.93 -11.03
C ARG A 324 5.32 -11.66 -12.39
N LEU A 325 4.00 -11.84 -12.46
CA LEU A 325 3.19 -11.32 -13.56
C LEU A 325 3.24 -9.78 -13.59
N PHE A 326 3.42 -9.09 -12.46
CA PHE A 326 3.39 -7.63 -12.37
C PHE A 326 4.79 -7.03 -12.32
N PHE A 327 4.90 -5.80 -12.80
CA PHE A 327 6.06 -4.97 -12.54
C PHE A 327 6.01 -4.43 -11.09
N PRO A 328 7.15 -4.13 -10.46
CA PRO A 328 7.19 -3.59 -9.10
C PRO A 328 6.29 -2.35 -8.90
N GLU A 329 6.22 -1.47 -9.91
CA GLU A 329 5.42 -0.24 -9.90
C GLU A 329 3.90 -0.50 -9.89
N GLU A 330 3.49 -1.68 -10.35
CA GLU A 330 2.09 -2.07 -10.43
C GLU A 330 1.59 -2.74 -9.15
N LEU A 331 2.50 -3.21 -8.28
CA LEU A 331 2.11 -3.91 -7.06
C LEU A 331 1.38 -2.99 -6.07
N GLU A 332 1.65 -1.68 -6.07
CA GLU A 332 0.81 -0.75 -5.30
C GLU A 332 -0.65 -0.84 -5.75
N ALA A 333 -0.91 -0.88 -7.05
CA ALA A 333 -2.27 -1.00 -7.57
C ALA A 333 -2.91 -2.35 -7.22
N VAL A 334 -2.13 -3.43 -7.17
CA VAL A 334 -2.60 -4.77 -6.79
C VAL A 334 -3.00 -4.82 -5.31
N PHE A 335 -2.19 -4.26 -4.41
CA PHE A 335 -2.44 -4.31 -2.97
C PHE A 335 -3.35 -3.22 -2.46
N CYS A 336 -3.18 -2.00 -2.96
CA CYS A 336 -3.81 -0.80 -2.42
C CYS A 336 -4.97 -0.30 -3.30
N GLY A 337 -5.06 -0.74 -4.56
CA GLY A 337 -6.08 -0.28 -5.50
C GLY A 337 -5.67 0.99 -6.25
N HIS A 338 -6.65 1.78 -6.69
CA HIS A 338 -6.41 2.96 -7.51
C HIS A 338 -5.52 3.98 -6.80
N ALA A 339 -4.42 4.38 -7.44
CA ALA A 339 -3.54 5.42 -6.95
C ALA A 339 -4.33 6.74 -6.84
N GLN A 340 -4.49 7.25 -5.62
CA GLN A 340 -5.16 8.53 -5.36
C GLN A 340 -4.24 9.73 -5.62
N SER A 341 -3.06 9.50 -6.18
CA SER A 341 -2.07 10.55 -6.44
C SER A 341 -2.52 11.46 -7.58
N GLY A 342 -3.25 12.53 -7.22
CA GLY A 342 -3.37 13.75 -8.01
C GLY A 342 -4.47 13.80 -9.07
N GLY A 343 -5.36 12.80 -9.16
CA GLY A 343 -6.52 12.86 -10.04
C GLY A 343 -7.65 13.70 -9.44
N GLN A 344 -8.01 14.83 -10.05
CA GLN A 344 -9.27 15.50 -9.74
C GLN A 344 -10.42 14.60 -10.21
N TRP A 345 -11.40 14.35 -9.33
CA TRP A 345 -12.62 13.67 -9.76
C TRP A 345 -13.42 14.58 -10.66
N ASP A 346 -13.63 14.15 -11.90
CA ASP A 346 -14.41 14.89 -12.86
C ASP A 346 -15.91 14.57 -12.72
N VAL A 347 -16.76 15.61 -12.79
CA VAL A 347 -18.21 15.51 -12.60
C VAL A 347 -18.83 14.56 -13.63
N LYS A 348 -18.37 14.61 -14.88
CA LYS A 348 -18.89 13.75 -15.94
C LYS A 348 -18.55 12.29 -15.63
N THR A 349 -17.30 12.01 -15.28
CA THR A 349 -16.86 10.67 -14.87
C THR A 349 -17.66 10.13 -13.68
N LEU A 350 -17.87 10.94 -12.64
CA LEU A 350 -18.69 10.57 -11.48
C LEU A 350 -20.13 10.23 -11.88
N SER A 351 -20.73 11.03 -12.76
CA SER A 351 -22.09 10.82 -13.24
C SER A 351 -22.27 9.55 -14.07
N GLU A 352 -21.21 9.11 -14.79
CA GLU A 352 -21.21 7.87 -15.56
C GLU A 352 -21.00 6.63 -14.67
N CYS A 353 -20.30 6.78 -13.54
CA CYS A 353 -19.94 5.67 -12.67
C CYS A 353 -20.93 5.43 -11.52
N CYS A 354 -21.58 6.47 -11.02
CA CYS A 354 -22.52 6.39 -9.91
C CYS A 354 -23.96 6.21 -10.40
N ARG A 355 -24.78 5.49 -9.62
CA ARG A 355 -26.20 5.28 -9.89
C ARG A 355 -27.05 6.15 -8.99
N THR A 356 -28.19 6.61 -9.50
CA THR A 356 -29.21 7.31 -8.71
C THR A 356 -30.46 6.46 -8.65
N ASP A 357 -31.09 6.37 -7.48
CA ASP A 357 -32.35 5.64 -7.30
C ASP A 357 -33.22 6.30 -6.22
N HIS A 358 -34.43 5.80 -6.02
CA HIS A 358 -35.33 6.09 -4.91
C HIS A 358 -35.41 7.58 -4.53
N GLY A 359 -36.01 8.37 -5.43
CA GLY A 359 -36.29 9.79 -5.20
C GLY A 359 -35.24 10.77 -5.74
N TYR A 360 -34.15 10.27 -6.33
CA TYR A 360 -33.24 11.06 -7.15
C TYR A 360 -33.11 10.53 -8.58
N THR A 361 -32.80 11.45 -9.48
CA THR A 361 -32.43 11.22 -10.88
C THR A 361 -31.07 11.86 -11.14
N PRO A 362 -30.37 11.53 -12.25
CA PRO A 362 -29.10 12.18 -12.59
C PRO A 362 -29.20 13.72 -12.70
N ASP A 363 -30.39 14.23 -13.03
CA ASP A 363 -30.66 15.67 -13.15
C ASP A 363 -31.04 16.36 -11.84
N SER A 364 -31.19 15.61 -10.74
CA SER A 364 -31.58 16.16 -9.45
C SER A 364 -30.53 17.14 -8.94
N ARG A 365 -30.97 18.28 -8.40
CA ARG A 365 -30.10 19.33 -7.84
C ARG A 365 -29.11 18.78 -6.81
N ALA A 366 -29.57 17.92 -5.90
CA ALA A 366 -28.72 17.28 -4.90
C ALA A 366 -27.60 16.42 -5.52
N ILE A 367 -27.85 15.74 -6.64
CA ILE A 367 -26.84 14.92 -7.33
C ILE A 367 -25.79 15.81 -8.00
N ARG A 368 -26.22 16.90 -8.64
CA ARG A 368 -25.30 17.90 -9.22
C ARG A 368 -24.43 18.53 -8.14
N PHE A 369 -25.02 18.90 -6.99
CA PHE A 369 -24.27 19.41 -5.84
C PHE A 369 -23.25 18.40 -5.32
N LEU A 370 -23.65 17.13 -5.17
CA LEU A 370 -22.74 16.09 -4.69
C LEU A 370 -21.51 15.96 -5.57
N PHE A 371 -21.69 15.83 -6.89
CA PHE A 371 -20.56 15.68 -7.80
C PHE A 371 -19.71 16.94 -7.89
N GLU A 372 -20.31 18.13 -7.81
CA GLU A 372 -19.55 19.38 -7.74
C GLU A 372 -18.69 19.44 -6.46
N VAL A 373 -19.24 19.08 -5.30
CA VAL A 373 -18.50 19.01 -4.04
C VAL A 373 -17.36 18.01 -4.14
N MET A 374 -17.65 16.80 -4.63
CA MET A 374 -16.67 15.73 -4.82
C MET A 374 -15.53 16.14 -5.77
N SER A 375 -15.84 16.87 -6.85
CA SER A 375 -14.82 17.35 -7.80
C SER A 375 -13.82 18.34 -7.20
N LYS A 376 -14.23 19.02 -6.11
CA LYS A 376 -13.44 20.01 -5.37
C LYS A 376 -12.76 19.40 -4.13
N TYR A 377 -12.79 18.08 -3.94
CA TYR A 377 -12.10 17.44 -2.83
C TYR A 377 -10.60 17.34 -3.08
N ASN A 378 -9.81 17.67 -2.06
CA ASN A 378 -8.40 17.31 -2.02
C ASN A 378 -8.21 15.81 -1.72
N SER A 379 -6.99 15.29 -1.81
CA SER A 379 -6.71 13.85 -1.62
C SER A 379 -7.18 13.31 -0.26
N GLU A 380 -7.11 14.10 0.81
CA GLU A 380 -7.55 13.66 2.14
C GLU A 380 -9.08 13.62 2.25
N GLU A 381 -9.77 14.64 1.73
CA GLU A 381 -11.23 14.67 1.66
C GLU A 381 -11.77 13.52 0.79
N GLN A 382 -11.10 13.21 -0.33
CA GLN A 382 -11.43 12.07 -1.17
C GLN A 382 -11.33 10.75 -0.39
N ARG A 383 -10.24 10.55 0.35
CA ARG A 383 -10.01 9.36 1.19
C ARG A 383 -11.09 9.18 2.24
N GLN A 384 -11.39 10.25 2.98
CA GLN A 384 -12.43 10.25 4.01
C GLN A 384 -13.80 9.92 3.42
N PHE A 385 -14.14 10.48 2.25
CA PHE A 385 -15.39 10.18 1.58
C PHE A 385 -15.47 8.73 1.11
N VAL A 386 -14.42 8.19 0.47
CA VAL A 386 -14.40 6.79 0.02
C VAL A 386 -14.51 5.83 1.20
N GLN A 387 -13.81 6.11 2.30
CA GLN A 387 -13.92 5.32 3.53
C GLN A 387 -15.32 5.36 4.10
N PHE A 388 -15.94 6.54 4.13
CA PHE A 388 -17.32 6.70 4.57
C PHE A 388 -18.30 5.86 3.74
N VAL A 389 -18.23 5.92 2.40
CA VAL A 389 -19.23 5.25 1.55
C VAL A 389 -18.94 3.76 1.29
N THR A 390 -17.69 3.31 1.38
CA THR A 390 -17.29 1.93 1.05
C THR A 390 -16.74 1.13 2.23
N GLY A 391 -16.32 1.78 3.31
CA GLY A 391 -15.57 1.16 4.42
C GLY A 391 -14.07 1.00 4.15
N SER A 392 -13.56 1.39 2.98
CA SER A 392 -12.13 1.39 2.64
C SER A 392 -11.68 2.79 2.21
N PRO A 393 -10.50 3.28 2.61
CA PRO A 393 -10.01 4.60 2.19
C PRO A 393 -9.55 4.65 0.73
N ARG A 394 -9.50 3.50 0.03
CA ARG A 394 -9.06 3.40 -1.37
C ARG A 394 -10.12 2.76 -2.26
N LEU A 395 -10.11 3.13 -3.54
CA LEU A 395 -11.00 2.55 -4.56
C LEU A 395 -10.31 1.36 -5.25
N PRO A 396 -11.05 0.37 -5.76
CA PRO A 396 -10.48 -0.68 -6.61
C PRO A 396 -9.79 -0.12 -7.85
N VAL A 397 -8.90 -0.89 -8.46
CA VAL A 397 -8.33 -0.57 -9.78
C VAL A 397 -9.45 -0.27 -10.77
N GLY A 398 -9.37 0.87 -11.44
CA GLY A 398 -10.43 1.41 -12.31
C GLY A 398 -11.41 2.38 -11.63
N GLY A 399 -11.20 2.68 -10.34
CA GLY A 399 -11.92 3.74 -9.62
C GLY A 399 -13.38 3.39 -9.31
N PHE A 400 -14.26 4.39 -9.32
CA PHE A 400 -15.69 4.22 -9.00
C PHE A 400 -16.41 3.22 -9.92
N LYS A 401 -15.99 3.12 -11.19
CA LYS A 401 -16.56 2.18 -12.17
C LYS A 401 -16.37 0.71 -11.76
N SER A 402 -15.31 0.43 -11.00
CA SER A 402 -14.95 -0.91 -10.55
C SER A 402 -15.54 -1.28 -9.18
N LEU A 403 -16.38 -0.43 -8.60
CA LEU A 403 -17.12 -0.77 -7.39
C LEU A 403 -18.19 -1.82 -7.73
N THR A 404 -18.17 -2.92 -6.98
CA THR A 404 -19.17 -3.99 -7.10
C THR A 404 -19.82 -4.22 -5.74
N PRO A 405 -21.09 -3.79 -5.54
CA PRO A 405 -21.95 -3.08 -6.49
C PRO A 405 -21.54 -1.60 -6.71
N PRO A 406 -22.00 -0.95 -7.80
CA PRO A 406 -21.73 0.47 -8.04
C PRO A 406 -22.29 1.37 -6.92
N LEU A 407 -21.63 2.51 -6.66
CA LEU A 407 -22.11 3.49 -5.69
C LEU A 407 -23.49 4.02 -6.10
N THR A 408 -24.50 3.74 -5.26
CA THR A 408 -25.90 4.13 -5.50
C THR A 408 -26.33 5.22 -4.53
N ILE A 409 -26.83 6.33 -5.05
CA ILE A 409 -27.20 7.52 -4.29
C ILE A 409 -28.71 7.66 -4.30
N VAL A 410 -29.31 7.78 -3.12
CA VAL A 410 -30.76 7.88 -2.97
C VAL A 410 -31.19 9.00 -2.04
N ARG A 411 -32.45 9.41 -2.17
CA ARG A 411 -33.00 10.46 -1.33
C ARG A 411 -33.28 9.93 0.06
N LYS A 412 -32.72 10.60 1.07
CA LYS A 412 -33.12 10.39 2.46
C LYS A 412 -34.44 11.12 2.71
N THR A 413 -35.48 10.37 3.04
CA THR A 413 -36.82 10.91 3.31
C THR A 413 -36.98 11.23 4.79
N PHE A 414 -37.65 12.35 5.08
CA PHE A 414 -37.95 12.82 6.43
C PHE A 414 -39.44 13.18 6.54
N ASP A 415 -39.95 13.26 7.77
CA ASP A 415 -41.28 13.80 8.00
C ASP A 415 -41.34 15.28 7.55
N PRO A 416 -42.48 15.76 7.01
CA PRO A 416 -42.61 17.12 6.49
C PRO A 416 -42.30 18.25 7.49
N SER A 417 -42.34 17.95 8.80
CA SER A 417 -42.02 18.89 9.88
C SER A 417 -40.50 19.07 10.11
N MET A 418 -39.66 18.22 9.51
CA MET A 418 -38.22 18.21 9.70
C MET A 418 -37.49 18.92 8.55
N LYS A 419 -36.44 19.69 8.88
CA LYS A 419 -35.59 20.35 7.87
C LYS A 419 -34.48 19.40 7.40
N THR A 420 -34.40 19.18 6.10
CA THR A 420 -33.38 18.29 5.49
C THR A 420 -31.95 18.70 5.86
N ASP A 421 -31.69 20.00 5.96
CA ASP A 421 -30.39 20.58 6.31
C ASP A 421 -29.90 20.23 7.72
N ASP A 422 -30.76 19.77 8.62
CA ASP A 422 -30.33 19.45 9.98
C ASP A 422 -29.68 18.05 10.05
N PHE A 423 -29.97 17.17 9.09
CA PHE A 423 -29.58 15.76 9.14
C PHE A 423 -28.28 15.47 8.39
N LEU A 424 -27.52 14.50 8.91
CA LEU A 424 -26.37 13.93 8.22
C LEU A 424 -26.80 12.89 7.17
N PRO A 425 -26.02 12.71 6.09
CA PRO A 425 -26.17 11.57 5.22
C PRO A 425 -25.88 10.27 5.99
N SER A 426 -26.43 9.16 5.51
CA SER A 426 -26.11 7.84 6.06
C SER A 426 -25.79 6.84 4.95
N VAL A 427 -25.05 5.80 5.29
CA VAL A 427 -24.47 4.86 4.33
C VAL A 427 -24.79 3.42 4.71
N MET A 428 -24.91 2.58 3.69
CA MET A 428 -24.85 1.13 3.82
C MET A 428 -23.64 0.66 3.04
N THR A 429 -22.49 0.61 3.70
CA THR A 429 -21.18 0.33 3.08
C THR A 429 -21.13 -1.04 2.41
N CYS A 430 -21.83 -2.05 2.94
CA CYS A 430 -21.91 -3.39 2.35
C CYS A 430 -22.44 -3.42 0.91
N VAL A 431 -23.20 -2.41 0.49
CA VAL A 431 -23.82 -2.32 -0.83
C VAL A 431 -23.51 -0.98 -1.53
N ASN A 432 -22.50 -0.23 -1.04
CA ASN A 432 -22.11 1.08 -1.55
C ASN A 432 -23.32 2.00 -1.78
N TYR A 433 -24.13 2.20 -0.74
CA TYR A 433 -25.41 2.89 -0.87
C TYR A 433 -25.48 4.12 0.04
N LEU A 434 -25.59 5.31 -0.56
CA LEU A 434 -25.57 6.61 0.11
C LEU A 434 -26.98 7.22 0.16
N LYS A 435 -27.53 7.35 1.38
CA LYS A 435 -28.78 8.08 1.63
C LYS A 435 -28.46 9.55 1.88
N LEU A 436 -28.72 10.39 0.88
CA LEU A 436 -28.37 11.81 0.87
C LEU A 436 -29.62 12.70 1.08
N PRO A 437 -29.64 13.56 2.12
CA PRO A 437 -30.67 14.60 2.26
C PRO A 437 -30.65 15.59 1.10
N ASP A 438 -31.81 16.16 0.77
CA ASP A 438 -31.95 17.17 -0.28
C ASP A 438 -31.59 18.55 0.29
N TYR A 439 -30.29 18.79 0.46
CA TYR A 439 -29.75 20.00 1.07
C TYR A 439 -30.09 21.26 0.27
N THR A 440 -30.34 22.38 0.95
CA THR A 440 -30.73 23.63 0.29
C THR A 440 -29.59 24.31 -0.46
N THR A 441 -28.35 24.16 -0.01
CA THR A 441 -27.16 24.78 -0.62
C THR A 441 -25.99 23.81 -0.76
N LEU A 442 -25.04 24.15 -1.62
CA LEU A 442 -23.83 23.37 -1.86
C LEU A 442 -22.92 23.37 -0.62
N GLU A 443 -22.85 24.51 0.06
CA GLU A 443 -22.05 24.72 1.27
C GLU A 443 -22.51 23.82 2.42
N ILE A 444 -23.84 23.73 2.63
CA ILE A 444 -24.43 22.83 3.64
C ILE A 444 -24.10 21.38 3.30
N MET A 445 -24.23 20.98 2.03
CA MET A 445 -23.90 19.62 1.60
C MET A 445 -22.43 19.29 1.87
N ARG A 446 -21.50 20.19 1.50
CA ARG A 446 -20.07 20.00 1.74
C ARG A 446 -19.78 19.80 3.23
N GLU A 447 -20.35 20.65 4.08
CA GLU A 447 -20.13 20.58 5.52
C GLU A 447 -20.73 19.30 6.13
N LYS A 448 -21.96 18.93 5.77
CA LYS A 448 -22.60 17.71 6.27
C LYS A 448 -21.89 16.43 5.82
N LEU A 449 -21.38 16.40 4.59
CA LEU A 449 -20.55 15.30 4.10
C LEU A 449 -19.22 15.22 4.87
N ARG A 450 -18.58 16.36 5.13
CA ARG A 450 -17.34 16.43 5.91
C ARG A 450 -17.55 15.91 7.34
N ILE A 451 -18.59 16.38 8.02
CA ILE A 451 -18.95 15.93 9.38
C ILE A 451 -19.23 14.42 9.37
N ALA A 452 -20.07 13.95 8.45
CA ALA A 452 -20.42 12.53 8.37
C ALA A 452 -19.21 11.63 8.05
N ALA A 453 -18.30 12.09 7.19
CA ALA A 453 -17.10 11.36 6.85
C ALA A 453 -16.07 11.32 8.00
N GLN A 454 -16.04 12.34 8.87
CA GLN A 454 -15.15 12.36 10.03
C GLN A 454 -15.73 11.58 11.23
N GLU A 455 -17.00 11.78 11.54
CA GLU A 455 -17.66 11.17 12.69
C GLU A 455 -18.16 9.74 12.42
N GLY A 456 -18.47 9.42 11.16
CA GLY A 456 -18.97 8.11 10.74
C GLY A 456 -17.92 6.99 10.72
N GLN A 457 -16.62 7.33 10.81
CA GLN A 457 -15.50 6.36 10.79
C GLN A 457 -15.45 5.43 12.01
N HIS A 458 -16.19 5.75 13.09
CA HIS A 458 -16.15 5.00 14.36
C HIS A 458 -17.53 4.62 14.90
N SER A 459 -18.60 4.83 14.12
CA SER A 459 -19.96 4.54 14.55
C SER A 459 -20.86 4.20 13.37
N PHE A 460 -21.03 2.90 13.11
CA PHE A 460 -22.10 2.39 12.24
C PHE A 460 -23.49 2.40 12.91
N HIS A 461 -23.67 3.16 13.98
CA HIS A 461 -24.86 3.15 14.83
C HIS A 461 -26.10 3.82 14.20
N LEU A 462 -26.03 4.32 12.96
CA LEU A 462 -27.13 5.07 12.34
C LEU A 462 -27.63 4.42 11.05
N SER A 463 -27.92 3.11 11.13
CA SER A 463 -28.73 2.39 10.13
C SER A 463 -30.21 2.60 10.37
#